data_AF-A0A2A3D3A3-F1
#
_entry.id   AF-A0A2A3D3A3-F1
#
_cell.length_a   1.000
_cell.length_b   1.000
_cell.length_c   1.000
_cell.angle_alpha   90.00
_cell.angle_beta   90.00
_cell.angle_gamma   90.00
#
_symmetry.space_group_name_H-M   'P 1'
#
loop_
_entity.id
_entity.type
_entity.pdbx_description
1 polymer ?
#
loop_
_entity_poly.entity_id
_entity_poly.type
_entity_poly.pdbx_seq_one_letter_code
_entity_poly.pdbx_strand_id
1 'polypeptide(L)'
;MLLHDHISMARRHVRQGERHIALQHERIACLRTSRLPTEDALRFLSLLEEVHALQREHLSRLLSKSAPSKAVSELSPKTQLVAGRNDVIAIPEPIVGLGLDLEQALKEILSESAAKPSKVKLH
;
A
#
# COMPACT_ATOMS: atom_id res chain seq x y z
N MET A 1 -20.21 -1.24 10.16
CA MET A 1 -19.46 -2.45 10.56
C MET A 1 -19.04 -2.35 12.01
N LEU A 2 -18.94 -3.48 12.72
CA LEU A 2 -18.57 -3.51 14.14
C LEU A 2 -17.04 -3.43 14.31
N LEU A 3 -16.58 -2.91 15.46
CA LEU A 3 -15.14 -2.79 15.79
C LEU A 3 -14.40 -4.13 15.70
N HIS A 4 -15.08 -5.22 16.08
CA HIS A 4 -14.54 -6.58 15.99
C HIS A 4 -14.26 -7.01 14.55
N ASP A 5 -15.13 -6.65 13.60
CA ASP A 5 -14.94 -6.94 12.18
C ASP A 5 -13.76 -6.16 11.62
N HIS A 6 -13.61 -4.89 12.02
CA HIS A 6 -12.49 -4.03 11.61
C HIS A 6 -11.16 -4.59 12.09
N ILE A 7 -11.09 -5.06 13.34
CA ILE A 7 -9.89 -5.69 13.90
C ILE A 7 -9.57 -6.98 13.15
N SER A 8 -10.59 -7.80 12.87
CA SER A 8 -10.41 -9.06 12.14
C SER A 8 -9.87 -8.83 10.74
N MET A 9 -10.40 -7.83 10.02
CA MET A 9 -9.89 -7.42 8.71
C MET A 9 -8.46 -6.87 8.81
N ALA A 10 -8.18 -5.93 9.72
CA ALA A 10 -6.86 -5.35 9.90
C ALA A 10 -5.80 -6.42 10.21
N ARG A 11 -6.12 -7.39 11.08
CA ARG A 11 -5.25 -8.55 11.37
C ARG A 11 -4.97 -9.38 10.12
N ARG A 12 -5.98 -9.63 9.28
CA ARG A 12 -5.82 -10.38 8.03
C ARG A 12 -4.88 -9.64 7.08
N HIS A 13 -5.08 -8.33 6.91
CA HIS A 13 -4.26 -7.51 6.02
C HIS A 13 -2.80 -7.45 6.48
N VAL A 14 -2.56 -7.27 7.79
CA VAL A 14 -1.20 -7.29 8.34
C VAL A 14 -0.51 -8.63 8.04
N ARG A 15 -1.16 -9.77 8.34
CA ARG A 15 -0.57 -11.09 8.07
C ARG A 15 -0.31 -11.34 6.59
N GLN A 16 -1.20 -10.89 5.71
CA GLN A 16 -1.01 -11.04 4.27
C GLN A 16 0.15 -10.17 3.76
N GLY A 17 0.26 -8.95 4.27
CA GLY A 17 1.36 -8.03 3.96
C GLY A 17 2.72 -8.58 4.39
N GLU A 18 2.81 -9.18 5.58
CA GLU A 18 4.05 -9.81 6.08
C GLU A 18 4.53 -10.93 5.14
N ARG A 19 3.59 -11.79 4.71
CA ARG A 19 3.89 -12.87 3.75
C ARG A 19 4.36 -12.31 2.41
N HIS A 20 3.70 -11.28 1.90
CA HIS A 20 4.09 -10.68 0.63
C HIS A 20 5.48 -10.02 0.72
N ILE A 21 5.77 -9.27 1.78
CA ILE A 21 7.08 -8.64 1.98
C ILE A 21 8.17 -9.71 2.04
N ALA A 22 7.97 -10.79 2.80
CA ALA A 22 8.92 -11.91 2.86
C ALA A 22 9.18 -12.53 1.48
N LEU A 23 8.13 -12.77 0.69
CA LEU A 23 8.27 -13.28 -0.67
C LEU A 23 9.02 -12.31 -1.60
N GLN A 24 8.84 -11.00 -1.44
CA GLN A 24 9.58 -10.02 -2.25
C GLN A 24 11.07 -9.99 -1.88
N HIS A 25 11.40 -10.10 -0.58
CA HIS A 25 12.79 -10.28 -0.15
C HIS A 25 13.44 -11.50 -0.81
N GLU A 26 12.77 -12.65 -0.78
CA GLU A 26 13.26 -13.87 -1.41
C GLU A 26 13.47 -13.71 -2.93
N ARG A 27 12.50 -13.09 -3.62
CA ARG A 27 12.61 -12.84 -5.06
C ARG A 27 13.77 -11.91 -5.39
N ILE A 28 13.93 -10.82 -4.65
CA ILE A 28 15.04 -9.89 -4.84
C ILE A 28 16.38 -10.60 -4.57
N ALA A 29 16.47 -11.44 -3.53
CA ALA A 29 17.67 -12.24 -3.28
C ALA A 29 18.02 -13.15 -4.47
N CYS A 30 17.03 -13.84 -5.05
CA CYS A 30 17.22 -14.66 -6.26
C CYS A 30 17.66 -13.85 -7.50
N LEU A 31 17.13 -12.64 -7.67
CA LEU A 31 17.58 -11.74 -8.75
C LEU A 31 19.04 -11.31 -8.55
N ARG A 32 19.42 -10.98 -7.30
CA ARG A 32 20.79 -10.60 -6.95
C ARG A 32 21.78 -11.74 -7.20
N THR A 33 21.45 -12.97 -6.81
CA THR A 33 22.32 -14.14 -7.07
C THR A 33 22.49 -14.39 -8.57
N SER A 34 21.47 -14.08 -9.37
CA SER A 34 21.49 -14.15 -10.83
C SER A 34 22.15 -12.93 -11.51
N ARG A 35 22.71 -11.99 -10.73
CA ARG A 35 23.31 -10.72 -11.20
C ARG A 35 22.36 -9.85 -12.03
N LEU A 36 21.06 -9.95 -11.78
CA LEU A 36 20.04 -9.10 -12.39
C LEU A 36 19.91 -7.78 -11.63
N PRO A 37 19.51 -6.68 -12.29
CA PRO A 37 19.31 -5.39 -11.63
C PRO A 37 18.19 -5.48 -10.59
N THR A 38 18.43 -4.92 -9.40
CA THR A 38 17.49 -4.98 -8.27
C THR A 38 17.24 -3.65 -7.57
N GLU A 39 17.87 -2.57 -8.04
CA GLU A 39 17.77 -1.24 -7.41
C GLU A 39 16.32 -0.76 -7.28
N ASP A 40 15.55 -0.83 -8.37
CA ASP A 40 14.16 -0.38 -8.37
C ASP A 40 13.26 -1.27 -7.51
N ALA A 41 13.52 -2.59 -7.52
CA ALA A 41 12.80 -3.55 -6.70
C ALA A 41 13.06 -3.33 -5.21
N LEU A 42 14.30 -2.99 -4.84
CA LEU A 42 14.66 -2.64 -3.47
C LEU A 42 13.98 -1.35 -3.02
N ARG A 43 14.01 -0.29 -3.84
CA ARG A 43 13.30 0.96 -3.53
C ARG A 43 11.79 0.74 -3.34
N PHE A 44 11.19 -0.06 -4.21
CA PHE A 44 9.79 -0.41 -4.09
C PHE A 44 9.50 -1.25 -2.83
N LEU A 45 10.37 -2.22 -2.50
CA LEU A 45 10.21 -3.02 -1.29
C LEU A 45 10.27 -2.17 -0.02
N SER A 46 11.18 -1.19 0.05
CA SER A 46 11.22 -0.24 1.18
C SER A 46 9.89 0.50 1.35
N LEU A 47 9.27 0.97 0.26
CA LEU A 47 7.95 1.62 0.31
C LEU A 47 6.86 0.68 0.82
N LEU A 48 6.88 -0.59 0.39
CA LEU A 48 5.93 -1.60 0.86
C LEU A 48 6.08 -1.85 2.37
N GLU A 49 7.32 -1.87 2.87
CA GLU A 49 7.61 -2.03 4.30
C GLU A 49 7.13 -0.85 5.13
N GLU A 50 7.31 0.38 4.65
CA GLU A 50 6.80 1.59 5.28
C GLU A 50 5.27 1.58 5.36
N VAL A 51 4.59 1.28 4.25
CA VAL A 51 3.12 1.16 4.23
C VAL A 51 2.65 0.06 5.18
N HIS A 52 3.35 -1.07 5.23
CA HIS A 52 3.01 -2.16 6.14
C HIS A 52 3.23 -1.79 7.62
N ALA A 53 4.24 -0.98 7.93
CA ALA A 53 4.43 -0.42 9.27
C ALA A 53 3.23 0.43 9.70
N LEU A 54 2.71 1.29 8.82
CA LEU A 54 1.50 2.08 9.07
C LEU A 54 0.27 1.19 9.33
N GLN A 55 0.13 0.08 8.59
CA GLN A 55 -0.94 -0.89 8.80
C GLN A 55 -0.83 -1.60 10.16
N ARG A 56 0.39 -1.95 10.59
CA ARG A 56 0.64 -2.51 11.93
C ARG A 56 0.30 -1.50 13.02
N GLU A 57 0.67 -0.24 12.84
CA GLU A 57 0.31 0.83 13.77
C GLU A 57 -1.21 1.01 13.87
N HIS A 58 -1.91 1.02 12.73
CA HIS A 58 -3.36 1.09 12.69
C HIS A 58 -4.01 -0.07 13.45
N LEU A 59 -3.53 -1.30 13.25
CA LEU A 59 -3.98 -2.46 14.01
C LEU A 59 -3.75 -2.29 15.51
N SER A 60 -2.57 -1.79 15.91
CA SER A 60 -2.26 -1.52 17.33
C SER A 60 -3.28 -0.55 17.94
N ARG A 61 -3.58 0.56 17.26
CA ARG A 61 -4.60 1.54 17.69
C ARG A 61 -5.99 0.92 17.82
N LEU A 62 -6.40 0.08 16.86
CA LEU A 62 -7.69 -0.63 16.92
C LEU A 62 -7.76 -1.59 18.12
N LEU A 63 -6.69 -2.32 18.39
CA LEU A 63 -6.61 -3.24 19.52
C LEU A 63 -6.73 -2.50 20.86
N SER A 64 -6.02 -1.38 21.00
CA SER A 64 -6.12 -0.51 22.19
C SER A 64 -7.53 0.02 22.43
N LYS A 65 -8.29 0.31 21.36
CA LYS A 65 -9.69 0.76 21.45
C LYS A 65 -10.67 -0.38 21.80
N SER A 66 -10.32 -1.63 21.49
CA SER A 66 -11.12 -2.81 21.82
C SER A 66 -10.84 -3.38 23.21
N ALA A 67 -9.68 -3.05 23.80
CA ALA A 67 -9.46 -3.33 25.20
C ALA A 67 -10.50 -2.57 26.02
N PRO A 68 -11.19 -3.20 26.99
CA PRO A 68 -12.12 -2.50 27.86
C PRO A 68 -11.34 -1.51 28.71
N SER A 69 -11.19 -0.27 28.23
CA SER A 69 -10.59 0.81 29.00
C SER A 69 -11.62 1.35 29.97
N LYS A 70 -11.37 1.13 31.26
CA LYS A 70 -11.92 1.95 32.33
C LYS A 70 -11.38 3.38 32.09
N ALA A 71 -12.29 4.31 31.83
CA ALA A 71 -12.14 5.77 31.81
C ALA A 71 -11.84 6.49 30.48
N VAL A 72 -12.84 7.33 30.10
CA VAL A 72 -12.81 8.73 29.60
C VAL A 72 -12.17 8.95 28.22
N SER A 73 -12.93 9.24 27.15
CA SER A 73 -13.75 10.41 26.79
C SER A 73 -13.03 11.28 25.75
N GLU A 74 -13.75 11.52 24.65
CA GLU A 74 -13.66 12.64 23.69
C GLU A 74 -12.70 12.60 22.47
N LEU A 75 -13.36 12.47 21.30
CA LEU A 75 -13.23 13.26 20.06
C LEU A 75 -12.03 13.07 19.10
N SER A 76 -12.34 12.70 17.85
CA SER A 76 -12.21 13.60 16.69
C SER A 76 -12.65 12.92 15.36
N PRO A 77 -13.60 13.48 14.59
CA PRO A 77 -14.03 12.95 13.30
C PRO A 77 -13.40 13.74 12.13
N LYS A 78 -12.56 13.10 11.33
CA LYS A 78 -12.26 13.52 9.95
C LYS A 78 -12.18 12.28 9.05
N THR A 79 -13.28 11.97 8.38
CA THR A 79 -13.32 11.00 7.29
C THR A 79 -14.34 11.53 6.29
N GLN A 80 -13.87 11.96 5.11
CA GLN A 80 -14.77 12.32 4.01
C GLN A 80 -15.22 11.04 3.30
N LEU A 81 -16.53 10.91 3.15
CA LEU A 81 -17.19 9.85 2.42
C LEU A 81 -17.17 10.18 0.92
N VAL A 82 -16.46 9.39 0.12
CA VAL A 82 -16.64 9.36 -1.33
C VAL A 82 -17.63 8.26 -1.66
N ALA A 83 -18.78 8.64 -2.21
CA ALA A 83 -19.85 7.73 -2.60
C ALA A 83 -19.52 7.05 -3.95
N GLY A 84 -18.93 5.86 -3.87
CA GLY A 84 -18.84 4.89 -4.97
C GLY A 84 -19.82 3.75 -4.74
N ARG A 85 -20.65 3.48 -5.74
CA ARG A 85 -21.79 2.55 -5.70
C ARG A 85 -21.29 1.10 -5.50
N ASN A 86 -21.53 0.59 -4.29
CA ASN A 86 -21.29 -0.77 -3.76
C ASN A 86 -19.88 -0.99 -3.18
N ASP A 87 -19.83 -1.08 -1.85
CA ASP A 87 -18.69 -1.30 -0.94
C ASP A 87 -17.68 -0.15 -0.78
N VAL A 88 -18.06 0.82 0.05
CA VAL A 88 -17.17 1.90 0.52
C VAL A 88 -16.16 1.32 1.52
N ILE A 89 -14.97 0.97 1.03
CA ILE A 89 -13.80 0.71 1.88
C ILE A 89 -13.32 2.07 2.39
N ALA A 90 -13.26 2.25 3.71
CA ALA A 90 -12.66 3.44 4.30
C ALA A 90 -11.14 3.38 4.10
N ILE A 91 -10.65 4.05 3.06
CA ILE A 91 -9.22 4.18 2.77
C ILE A 91 -8.72 5.46 3.44
N PRO A 92 -7.76 5.39 4.38
CA PRO A 92 -7.09 6.57 4.93
C PRO A 92 -6.54 7.49 3.83
N GLU A 93 -6.74 8.81 3.96
CA GLU A 93 -6.26 9.87 3.04
C GLU A 93 -4.82 9.68 2.51
N PRO A 94 -3.81 9.30 3.31
CA PRO A 94 -2.46 9.10 2.78
C PRO A 94 -2.36 7.94 1.78
N ILE A 95 -3.20 6.91 1.91
CA ILE A 95 -3.21 5.76 0.99
C ILE A 95 -3.88 6.14 -0.34
N VAL A 96 -4.88 7.03 -0.31
CA VAL A 96 -5.50 7.56 -1.54
C VAL A 96 -4.49 8.39 -2.32
N GLY A 97 -3.72 9.25 -1.64
CA GLY A 97 -2.65 10.04 -2.26
C GLY A 97 -1.61 9.16 -2.94
N LEU A 98 -1.07 8.17 -2.22
CA LEU A 98 -0.09 7.23 -2.76
C LEU A 98 -0.63 6.42 -3.95
N GLY A 99 -1.91 6.05 -3.95
CA GLY A 99 -2.54 5.36 -5.06
C GLY A 99 -2.62 6.20 -6.33
N LEU A 100 -2.95 7.48 -6.18
CA LEU A 100 -2.99 8.44 -7.29
C LEU A 100 -1.59 8.73 -7.85
N ASP A 101 -0.59 8.88 -6.98
CA ASP A 101 0.81 9.10 -7.37
C ASP A 101 1.37 7.88 -8.14
N LEU A 102 1.05 6.67 -7.68
CA LEU A 102 1.40 5.42 -8.36
C LEU A 102 0.72 5.30 -9.74
N GLU A 103 -0.57 5.64 -9.82
CA GLU A 103 -1.32 5.62 -11.08
C GLU A 103 -0.72 6.61 -12.09
N GLN A 104 -0.38 7.81 -11.64
CA GLN A 104 0.25 8.83 -12.45
C GLN A 104 1.64 8.39 -12.95
N ALA A 105 2.48 7.85 -12.07
CA ALA A 105 3.81 7.34 -12.45
C ALA A 105 3.73 6.19 -13.46
N LEU A 106 2.77 5.26 -13.30
CA LEU A 106 2.56 4.19 -14.27
C LEU A 106 2.08 4.70 -15.63
N LYS A 107 1.22 5.73 -15.63
CA LYS A 107 0.72 6.35 -16.85
C LYS A 107 1.82 7.07 -17.62
N GLU A 108 2.74 7.72 -16.92
CA GLU A 108 3.93 8.36 -17.50
C GLU A 108 4.84 7.32 -18.17
N ILE A 109 5.18 6.24 -17.47
CA ILE A 109 6.00 5.14 -18.01
C ILE A 109 5.34 4.51 -19.25
N LEU A 110 4.03 4.26 -19.21
CA LEU A 110 3.30 3.68 -20.34
C LEU A 110 3.24 4.65 -21.52
N SER A 111 3.11 5.95 -21.28
CA SER A 111 3.09 6.99 -22.32
C SER A 111 4.46 7.19 -23.00
N GLU A 112 5.55 7.07 -22.25
CA GLU A 112 6.91 7.10 -22.80
C GLU A 112 7.20 5.87 -23.68
N SER A 113 6.63 4.70 -23.31
CA SER A 113 6.73 3.48 -24.12
C SER A 113 5.95 3.54 -25.43
N ALA A 114 4.87 4.32 -25.49
CA ALA A 114 4.00 4.45 -26.66
C ALA A 114 4.52 5.50 -27.69
N ALA A 115 5.48 6.34 -27.31
CA ALA A 115 5.94 7.47 -28.12
C ALA A 115 7.10 7.16 -29.10
N LYS A 116 7.38 5.89 -29.43
CA LYS A 116 8.32 5.56 -30.53
C LYS A 116 7.70 4.66 -31.59
N PRO A 117 7.44 5.24 -32.76
CA PRO A 117 7.91 4.64 -34.01
C PRO A 117 8.88 5.59 -34.75
N SER A 118 9.91 4.93 -35.27
CA SER A 118 11.00 5.40 -36.14
C SER A 118 10.73 6.59 -37.07
N LYS A 119 11.77 7.41 -37.30
CA LYS A 119 12.32 7.64 -38.65
C LYS A 119 13.85 7.78 -38.59
N VAL A 120 14.55 6.66 -38.75
CA VAL A 120 15.92 6.67 -39.28
C VAL A 120 15.78 6.94 -40.78
N LYS A 121 16.14 8.14 -41.24
CA LYS A 121 16.38 8.38 -42.67
C LYS A 121 17.80 7.94 -42.98
N LEU A 122 17.92 6.86 -43.75
CA LEU A 122 19.10 6.49 -44.53
C LEU A 122 18.97 7.13 -45.92
N HIS A 123 20.13 7.54 -46.44
CA HIS A 123 20.42 8.29 -47.67
C HIS A 123 20.34 9.82 -47.58
#